data_AF-A0A9D1CRX5-F1
#
_entry.id   AF-A0A9D1CRX5-F1
#
_cell.length_a   1.000
_cell.length_b   1.000
_cell.length_c   1.000
_cell.angle_alpha   90.00
_cell.angle_beta   90.00
_cell.angle_gamma   90.00
#
_symmetry.space_group_name_H-M   'P 1'
#
loop_
_entity.id
_entity.type
_entity.pdbx_description
1 polymer ?
#
loop_
_entity_poly.entity_id
_entity_poly.type
_entity_poly.pdbx_seq_one_letter_code
_entity_poly.pdbx_strand_id
1 'polypeptide(L)'
;MGGDAEVRDILQEEQVQTPLRTVVNNFLHKKLAMTGLIVFLCIFLLVLIGPRYWVLDLSEQDSTLTNLPPGYNMMSLPKEMIGNVADIAAGRTYGIGIDRDGHMYTWGHTRITDKIDLADIPDEVREADLTMIAAGEDHAVALAEDGQLYVWGNTRLRQDQFSSDMKRAMQSGEDWDIVQLEAGNQFSAAVSAEGTLYLWGNTNMADAKIRSEYQGNIQKVALTSNEYIALLKDGTVAYTGYKGSGNPLASIPAGLEGKKVVDIASTAKTAAALTEDGEVYVWGNTGSGEGNIPAFEARVTRLYGGRAHYTALLEDGSVVSWGNNKYGQTDVPDSLEGKQVTAIYTGNFQNYALDADGNVYTWGLKGFPLGTDDLGRDMLTRIINGGRVTMTVGAISVVIATLIGVILGGLAGYFGGKVDILVMRISEIVGGLPFIPFAMILSAVIGTRIDPTRRMYLIMVVLGVLSWTGTCRLIRAQILAQREMEYVTAAKAMGIREVSIVFRHILPNVFSLLLVSMTLDFATCMLTESTLSYLGFGIPLPTPTWGNLLDGANNSVVIQQYWWRWVFPAAIFGVCTICINLVGDGLRDAIDPKSNER
;
A
#
# COMPACT_ATOMS: atom_id res chain seq x y z
N MET A 1 18.15 35.34 58.62
CA MET A 1 16.82 34.78 58.96
C MET A 1 15.90 34.64 57.73
N GLY A 2 16.41 34.66 56.49
CA GLY A 2 15.58 34.50 55.27
C GLY A 2 15.56 33.09 54.65
N GLY A 3 16.61 32.29 54.84
CA GLY A 3 16.74 31.00 54.15
C GLY A 3 15.88 29.85 54.73
N ASP A 4 15.61 29.87 56.04
CA ASP A 4 14.82 28.78 56.69
C ASP A 4 13.32 28.84 56.39
N ALA A 5 12.79 30.02 56.02
CA ALA A 5 11.39 30.18 55.69
C ALA A 5 11.08 29.69 54.28
N GLU A 6 11.96 29.99 53.32
CA GLU A 6 11.84 29.56 51.93
C GLU A 6 12.06 28.04 51.78
N VAL A 7 13.01 27.47 52.52
CA VAL A 7 13.21 26.01 52.57
C VAL A 7 12.02 25.30 53.24
N ARG A 8 11.40 25.90 54.26
CA ARG A 8 10.19 25.34 54.89
C ARG A 8 8.97 25.41 53.98
N ASP A 9 8.85 26.44 53.15
CA ASP A 9 7.75 26.62 52.20
C ASP A 9 7.84 25.61 51.05
N ILE A 10 9.06 25.40 50.51
CA ILE A 10 9.34 24.36 49.49
C ILE A 10 9.07 22.95 50.06
N LEU A 11 9.50 22.69 51.31
CA LEU A 11 9.23 21.41 51.98
C LEU A 11 7.76 21.21 52.34
N GLN A 12 6.99 22.29 52.55
CA GLN A 12 5.55 22.25 52.74
C GLN A 12 4.81 22.02 51.42
N GLU A 13 5.25 22.61 50.30
CA GLU A 13 4.70 22.33 48.97
C GLU A 13 4.98 20.89 48.52
N GLU A 14 6.17 20.33 48.80
CA GLU A 14 6.49 18.92 48.54
C GLU A 14 5.67 17.94 49.40
N GLN A 15 5.36 18.29 50.66
CA GLN A 15 4.52 17.44 51.52
C GLN A 15 3.04 17.40 51.11
N VAL A 16 2.59 18.35 50.28
CA VAL A 16 1.18 18.47 49.86
C VAL A 16 0.91 17.82 48.49
N GLN A 17 1.94 17.45 47.72
CA GLN A 17 1.77 16.75 46.45
C GLN A 17 1.66 15.24 46.64
N THR A 18 0.68 14.60 45.97
CA THR A 18 0.59 13.15 45.96
C THR A 18 1.81 12.56 45.23
N PRO A 19 2.33 11.37 45.64
CA PRO A 19 3.52 10.77 45.02
C PRO A 19 3.46 10.67 43.49
N LEU A 20 2.26 10.45 42.95
CA LEU A 20 2.02 10.40 41.51
C LEU A 20 2.19 11.77 40.83
N ARG A 21 1.75 12.87 41.47
CA ARG A 21 1.92 14.23 40.94
C ARG A 21 3.39 14.63 40.87
N THR A 22 4.18 14.27 41.88
CA THR A 22 5.63 14.51 41.89
C THR A 22 6.33 13.74 40.76
N VAL A 23 5.98 12.47 40.55
CA VAL A 23 6.51 11.66 39.44
C VAL A 23 6.14 12.28 38.08
N VAL A 24 4.89 12.71 37.90
CA VAL A 24 4.45 13.36 36.66
C VAL A 24 5.22 14.66 36.41
N ASN A 25 5.35 15.51 37.43
CA ASN A 25 6.12 16.74 37.32
C ASN A 25 7.59 16.46 36.96
N ASN A 26 8.25 15.52 37.64
CA ASN A 26 9.62 15.13 37.34
C ASN A 26 9.77 14.60 35.91
N PHE A 27 8.80 13.79 35.45
CA PHE A 27 8.79 13.26 34.09
C PHE A 27 8.67 14.36 33.03
N LEU A 28 7.78 15.34 33.24
CA LEU A 28 7.55 16.45 32.31
C LEU A 28 8.79 17.32 32.10
N HIS A 29 9.69 17.40 33.09
CA HIS A 29 10.95 18.15 32.97
C HIS A 29 12.02 17.41 32.16
N LYS A 30 11.86 16.09 31.93
CA LYS A 30 12.80 15.28 31.14
C LYS A 30 12.53 15.41 29.64
N LYS A 31 13.23 16.35 29.00
CA LYS A 31 13.09 16.65 27.57
C LYS A 31 13.18 15.42 26.65
N LEU A 32 14.13 14.52 26.88
CA LEU A 32 14.30 13.32 26.04
C LEU A 32 13.11 12.35 26.15
N ALA A 33 12.64 12.11 27.37
CA ALA A 33 11.49 11.24 27.62
C ALA A 33 10.20 11.85 27.06
N MET A 34 10.04 13.17 27.17
CA MET A 34 8.90 13.90 26.59
C MET A 34 8.89 13.86 25.05
N THR A 35 10.04 14.06 24.41
CA THR A 35 10.15 13.92 22.95
C THR A 35 9.82 12.48 22.53
N GLY A 36 10.35 11.48 23.24
CA GLY A 36 10.01 10.07 23.01
C GLY A 36 8.51 9.81 23.16
N LEU A 37 7.88 10.34 24.20
CA LEU A 37 6.44 10.19 24.43
C LEU A 37 5.62 10.81 23.29
N ILE A 38 5.95 12.04 22.87
CA ILE A 38 5.23 12.73 21.80
C ILE A 38 5.32 11.93 20.50
N VAL A 39 6.54 11.53 20.11
CA VAL A 39 6.74 10.76 18.87
C VAL A 39 6.05 9.40 18.94
N PHE A 40 6.15 8.69 20.07
CA PHE A 40 5.43 7.43 20.27
C PHE A 40 3.92 7.61 20.14
N LEU A 41 3.34 8.64 20.77
CA LEU A 41 1.91 8.91 20.69
C LEU A 41 1.47 9.25 19.27
N CYS A 42 2.26 10.01 18.52
CA CYS A 42 1.99 10.27 17.10
C CYS A 42 1.95 8.96 16.29
N ILE A 43 2.95 8.09 16.45
CA ILE A 43 2.99 6.78 15.76
C ILE A 43 1.82 5.90 16.22
N PHE A 44 1.56 5.83 17.52
CA PHE A 44 0.48 5.04 18.10
C PHE A 44 -0.89 5.48 17.57
N LEU A 45 -1.15 6.80 17.54
CA LEU A 45 -2.39 7.34 16.97
C LEU A 45 -2.50 7.08 15.47
N LEU A 46 -1.42 7.27 14.71
CA LEU A 46 -1.38 6.96 13.28
C LEU A 46 -1.71 5.48 13.03
N VAL A 47 -1.15 4.57 13.82
CA VAL A 47 -1.36 3.14 13.68
C VAL A 47 -2.76 2.70 14.15
N LEU A 48 -3.33 3.38 15.14
CA LEU A 48 -4.67 3.06 15.65
C LEU A 48 -5.78 3.58 14.73
N ILE A 49 -5.63 4.81 14.21
CA ILE A 49 -6.66 5.51 13.42
C ILE A 49 -6.43 5.32 11.92
N GLY A 50 -5.18 5.28 11.48
CA GLY A 50 -4.79 5.18 10.08
C GLY A 50 -5.44 4.03 9.29
N PRO A 51 -5.61 2.81 9.85
CA PRO A 51 -6.33 1.72 9.17
C PRO A 51 -7.75 2.05 8.72
N ARG A 52 -8.35 3.14 9.22
CA ARG A 52 -9.66 3.64 8.80
C ARG A 52 -9.63 4.41 7.48
N TYR A 53 -8.49 4.99 7.15
CA TYR A 53 -8.23 5.70 5.89
C TYR A 53 -7.44 4.82 4.91
N TRP A 54 -6.42 4.12 5.39
CA TRP A 54 -5.63 3.13 4.65
C TRP A 54 -6.14 1.73 4.94
N VAL A 55 -7.27 1.39 4.33
CA VAL A 55 -7.93 0.10 4.50
C VAL A 55 -7.10 -0.98 3.81
N LEU A 56 -6.74 -2.02 4.56
CA LEU A 56 -5.96 -3.13 4.06
C LEU A 56 -6.87 -4.19 3.41
N ASP A 57 -6.59 -4.50 2.15
CA ASP A 57 -7.10 -5.70 1.47
C ASP A 57 -6.00 -6.76 1.43
N LEU A 58 -6.24 -7.89 2.10
CA LEU A 58 -5.28 -9.00 2.17
C LEU A 58 -5.20 -9.82 0.88
N SER A 59 -6.22 -9.75 0.04
CA SER A 59 -6.28 -10.46 -1.24
C SER A 59 -5.63 -9.67 -2.38
N GLU A 60 -5.32 -8.41 -2.14
CA GLU A 60 -4.77 -7.50 -3.14
C GLU A 60 -3.41 -7.97 -3.65
N GLN A 61 -3.31 -8.07 -4.97
CA GLN A 61 -2.08 -8.20 -5.72
C GLN A 61 -2.24 -7.52 -7.08
N ASP A 62 -1.20 -6.84 -7.53
CA ASP A 62 -1.15 -6.21 -8.83
C ASP A 62 0.25 -6.32 -9.44
N SER A 63 0.39 -7.24 -10.40
CA SER A 63 1.65 -7.46 -11.12
C SER A 63 2.14 -6.22 -11.86
N THR A 64 1.23 -5.30 -12.19
CA THR A 64 1.53 -4.07 -12.93
C THR A 64 2.11 -2.95 -12.05
N LEU A 65 1.99 -3.07 -10.74
CA LEU A 65 2.45 -2.05 -9.79
C LEU A 65 3.58 -2.58 -8.91
N THR A 66 4.26 -3.65 -9.33
CA THR A 66 5.30 -4.31 -8.54
C THR A 66 6.56 -3.48 -8.40
N ASN A 67 7.10 -3.44 -7.18
CA ASN A 67 8.36 -2.79 -6.83
C ASN A 67 8.50 -1.36 -7.36
N LEU A 68 7.44 -0.56 -7.25
CA LEU A 68 7.49 0.85 -7.59
C LEU A 68 8.17 1.64 -6.48
N PRO A 69 9.08 2.56 -6.84
CA PRO A 69 9.75 3.40 -5.86
C PRO A 69 8.78 4.41 -5.22
N PRO A 70 9.15 4.97 -4.07
CA PRO A 70 8.41 6.05 -3.43
C PRO A 70 8.31 7.28 -4.34
N GLY A 71 7.11 7.83 -4.50
CA GLY A 71 6.91 9.04 -5.31
C GLY A 71 5.45 9.37 -5.63
N TYR A 72 5.24 10.53 -6.25
CA TYR A 72 3.94 11.04 -6.71
C TYR A 72 3.99 11.57 -8.16
N ASN A 73 4.92 11.06 -8.96
CA ASN A 73 5.25 11.61 -10.27
C ASN A 73 4.46 11.00 -11.44
N MET A 74 3.55 10.05 -11.20
CA MET A 74 2.88 9.30 -12.29
C MET A 74 1.92 10.15 -13.13
N MET A 75 1.45 11.28 -12.60
CA MET A 75 0.61 12.26 -13.32
C MET A 75 1.32 13.61 -13.52
N SER A 76 2.62 13.69 -13.27
CA SER A 76 3.39 14.94 -13.38
C SER A 76 3.75 15.22 -14.82
N LEU A 77 2.78 15.70 -15.60
CA LEU A 77 2.99 16.16 -16.97
C LEU A 77 4.09 17.25 -17.00
N PRO A 78 5.04 17.18 -17.95
CA PRO A 78 6.01 18.25 -18.19
C PRO A 78 5.33 19.60 -18.41
N LYS A 79 5.92 20.68 -17.88
CA LYS A 79 5.30 22.01 -17.93
C LYS A 79 5.28 22.59 -19.34
N GLU A 80 6.28 22.22 -20.12
CA GLU A 80 6.49 22.59 -21.53
C GLU A 80 5.34 22.12 -22.42
N MET A 81 4.68 21.02 -22.05
CA MET A 81 3.53 20.49 -22.77
C MET A 81 2.23 21.25 -22.48
N ILE A 82 2.11 21.96 -21.36
CA ILE A 82 0.86 22.63 -20.97
C ILE A 82 0.58 23.77 -21.96
N GLY A 83 -0.58 23.77 -22.59
CA GLY A 83 -0.93 24.68 -23.68
C GLY A 83 -0.44 24.24 -25.07
N ASN A 84 0.47 23.27 -25.14
CA ASN A 84 1.11 22.82 -26.38
C ASN A 84 1.00 21.31 -26.63
N VAL A 85 0.08 20.61 -25.98
CA VAL A 85 -0.13 19.16 -26.18
C VAL A 85 -0.61 18.87 -27.60
N ALA A 86 0.09 17.97 -28.30
CA ALA A 86 -0.40 17.34 -29.53
C ALA A 86 -1.03 15.97 -29.23
N ASP A 87 -0.33 15.12 -28.47
CA ASP A 87 -0.83 13.80 -28.10
C ASP A 87 -0.24 13.33 -26.75
N ILE A 88 -1.00 12.49 -26.04
CA ILE A 88 -0.59 11.87 -24.77
C ILE A 88 -0.96 10.38 -24.82
N ALA A 89 0.06 9.54 -24.66
CA ALA A 89 -0.11 8.11 -24.47
C ALA A 89 0.30 7.72 -23.04
N ALA A 90 -0.67 7.31 -22.23
CA ALA A 90 -0.45 6.92 -20.84
C ALA A 90 -0.35 5.39 -20.72
N GLY A 91 0.80 4.89 -20.30
CA GLY A 91 1.01 3.47 -20.07
C GLY A 91 0.56 3.03 -18.68
N ARG A 92 1.26 2.02 -18.17
CA ARG A 92 0.99 1.39 -16.87
C ARG A 92 1.37 2.26 -15.67
N THR A 93 2.56 2.84 -15.73
CA THR A 93 3.16 3.61 -14.62
C THR A 93 3.85 4.89 -15.07
N TYR A 94 3.79 5.15 -16.37
CA TYR A 94 4.49 6.22 -17.06
C TYR A 94 3.54 6.85 -18.08
N GLY A 95 3.89 8.03 -18.56
CA GLY A 95 3.26 8.62 -19.74
C GLY A 95 4.31 9.06 -20.74
N ILE A 96 3.89 9.11 -22.00
CA ILE A 96 4.64 9.64 -23.14
C ILE A 96 3.75 10.70 -23.77
N GLY A 97 4.35 11.77 -24.24
CA GLY A 97 3.63 12.85 -24.88
C GLY A 97 4.47 13.51 -25.95
N ILE A 98 3.79 14.04 -26.97
CA ILE A 98 4.38 14.90 -27.98
C ILE A 98 3.73 16.28 -27.92
N ASP A 99 4.53 17.32 -28.02
CA ASP A 99 4.04 18.68 -28.17
C ASP A 99 3.80 19.03 -29.66
N ARG A 100 3.14 20.16 -29.93
CA ARG A 100 2.87 20.59 -31.32
C ARG A 100 4.12 21.04 -32.09
N ASP A 101 5.25 21.17 -31.41
CA ASP A 101 6.55 21.45 -32.02
C ASP A 101 7.32 20.15 -32.33
N GLY A 102 6.73 18.98 -32.07
CA GLY A 102 7.31 17.66 -32.36
C GLY A 102 8.23 17.11 -31.28
N HIS A 103 8.39 17.79 -30.14
CA HIS A 103 9.24 17.29 -29.06
C HIS A 103 8.53 16.21 -28.25
N MET A 104 9.25 15.12 -27.98
CA MET A 104 8.76 14.03 -27.16
C MET A 104 9.19 14.15 -25.69
N TYR A 105 8.27 13.84 -24.79
CA TYR A 105 8.48 13.85 -23.35
C TYR A 105 8.00 12.56 -22.70
N THR A 106 8.59 12.24 -21.55
CA THR A 106 8.17 11.11 -20.71
C THR A 106 8.06 11.54 -19.25
N TRP A 107 7.12 10.97 -18.51
CA TRP A 107 6.97 11.21 -17.07
C TRP A 107 6.51 9.95 -16.32
N GLY A 108 6.45 10.05 -14.99
CA GLY A 108 6.12 8.91 -14.13
C GLY A 108 7.29 7.96 -13.93
N HIS A 109 6.99 6.67 -13.75
CA HIS A 109 7.98 5.63 -13.57
C HIS A 109 8.14 4.82 -14.86
N THR A 110 9.12 5.23 -15.67
CA THR A 110 9.42 4.71 -17.02
C THR A 110 10.26 3.41 -17.00
N ARG A 111 10.93 3.13 -15.88
CA ARG A 111 11.76 1.93 -15.73
C ARG A 111 10.90 0.69 -15.56
N ILE A 112 11.02 -0.24 -16.49
CA ILE A 112 10.27 -1.51 -16.48
C ILE A 112 11.08 -2.60 -15.77
N THR A 113 12.38 -2.65 -16.05
CA THR A 113 13.35 -3.55 -15.40
C THR A 113 14.67 -2.81 -15.17
N ASP A 114 15.63 -3.43 -14.50
CA ASP A 114 16.98 -2.84 -14.33
C ASP A 114 17.67 -2.47 -15.66
N LYS A 115 17.25 -3.10 -16.76
CA LYS A 115 17.86 -2.95 -18.08
C LYS A 115 16.99 -2.25 -19.11
N ILE A 116 15.71 -2.02 -18.80
CA ILE A 116 14.73 -1.48 -19.75
C ILE A 116 14.08 -0.27 -19.10
N ASP A 117 14.33 0.89 -19.70
CA ASP A 117 13.74 2.17 -19.31
C ASP A 117 13.10 2.82 -20.54
N LEU A 118 11.84 3.23 -20.44
CA LEU A 118 11.15 3.87 -21.56
C LEU A 118 11.59 5.32 -21.79
N ALA A 119 12.30 5.92 -20.83
CA ALA A 119 12.96 7.20 -21.02
C ALA A 119 14.19 7.09 -21.96
N ASP A 120 14.72 5.88 -22.16
CA ASP A 120 15.82 5.60 -23.11
C ASP A 120 15.28 5.54 -24.55
N ILE A 121 14.70 6.65 -24.99
CA ILE A 121 14.16 6.84 -26.34
C ILE A 121 15.34 6.85 -27.35
N PRO A 122 15.29 6.04 -28.42
CA PRO A 122 16.31 6.06 -29.49
C PRO A 122 16.40 7.41 -30.22
N ASP A 123 17.60 7.82 -30.61
CA ASP A 123 17.84 9.10 -31.29
C ASP A 123 17.00 9.25 -32.57
N GLU A 124 16.87 8.16 -33.35
CA GLU A 124 16.02 8.12 -34.55
C GLU A 124 14.54 8.44 -34.29
N VAL A 125 14.03 8.16 -33.09
CA VAL A 125 12.65 8.50 -32.70
C VAL A 125 12.55 9.95 -32.26
N ARG A 126 13.61 10.50 -31.64
CA ARG A 126 13.66 11.90 -31.18
C ARG A 126 13.80 12.89 -32.32
N GLU A 127 14.47 12.46 -33.39
CA GLU A 127 14.73 13.28 -34.58
C GLU A 127 13.63 13.16 -35.64
N ALA A 128 12.70 12.20 -35.49
CA ALA A 128 11.61 11.98 -36.42
C ALA A 128 10.44 12.94 -36.17
N ASP A 129 9.78 13.37 -37.25
CA ASP A 129 8.54 14.13 -37.19
C ASP A 129 7.37 13.18 -36.88
N LEU A 130 7.04 13.03 -35.60
CA LEU A 130 6.04 12.08 -35.12
C LEU A 130 4.59 12.58 -35.28
N THR A 131 3.70 11.73 -35.77
CA THR A 131 2.27 12.02 -35.97
C THR A 131 1.37 11.32 -34.96
N MET A 132 1.77 10.15 -34.45
CA MET A 132 1.00 9.38 -33.46
C MET A 132 1.92 8.68 -32.48
N ILE A 133 1.47 8.55 -31.23
CA ILE A 133 2.15 7.76 -30.19
C ILE A 133 1.17 6.81 -29.50
N ALA A 134 1.69 5.69 -29.02
CA ALA A 134 0.95 4.74 -28.20
C ALA A 134 1.85 4.13 -27.12
N ALA A 135 1.30 3.94 -25.92
CA ALA A 135 2.03 3.46 -24.75
C ALA A 135 1.41 2.16 -24.23
N GLY A 136 2.17 1.07 -24.32
CA GLY A 136 1.79 -0.23 -23.80
C GLY A 136 2.15 -0.40 -22.32
N GLU A 137 2.03 -1.63 -21.80
CA GLU A 137 2.45 -1.90 -20.42
C GLU A 137 3.98 -1.87 -20.23
N ASP A 138 4.74 -2.28 -21.25
CA ASP A 138 6.20 -2.43 -21.19
C ASP A 138 6.98 -1.93 -22.42
N HIS A 139 6.29 -1.37 -23.42
CA HIS A 139 6.87 -0.84 -24.65
C HIS A 139 6.07 0.38 -25.12
N ALA A 140 6.67 1.15 -26.01
CA ALA A 140 6.05 2.29 -26.65
C ALA A 140 6.20 2.19 -28.17
N VAL A 141 5.25 2.81 -28.87
CA VAL A 141 5.19 2.81 -30.33
C VAL A 141 4.95 4.25 -30.80
N ALA A 142 5.62 4.64 -31.87
CA ALA A 142 5.40 5.92 -32.52
C ALA A 142 5.37 5.76 -34.04
N LEU A 143 4.55 6.56 -34.71
CA LEU A 143 4.47 6.66 -36.16
C LEU A 143 4.99 8.05 -36.59
N ALA A 144 5.88 8.07 -37.56
CA ALA A 144 6.38 9.30 -38.17
C ALA A 144 5.57 9.72 -39.41
N GLU A 145 5.69 10.98 -39.81
CA GLU A 145 5.03 11.56 -40.98
C GLU A 145 5.41 10.86 -42.30
N ASP A 146 6.62 10.31 -42.38
CA ASP A 146 7.10 9.53 -43.52
C ASP A 146 6.55 8.08 -43.55
N GLY A 147 5.71 7.72 -42.57
CA GLY A 147 5.11 6.39 -42.43
C GLY A 147 6.00 5.39 -41.66
N GLN A 148 7.20 5.78 -41.21
CA GLN A 148 8.05 4.88 -40.44
C GLN A 148 7.46 4.62 -39.05
N LEU A 149 7.39 3.34 -38.68
CA LEU A 149 6.92 2.88 -37.37
C LEU A 149 8.11 2.54 -36.47
N TYR A 150 8.12 3.09 -35.26
CA TYR A 150 9.16 2.89 -34.27
C TYR A 150 8.63 2.18 -33.04
N VAL A 151 9.43 1.30 -32.44
CA VAL A 151 9.11 0.60 -31.20
C VAL A 151 10.32 0.61 -30.28
N TRP A 152 10.14 0.97 -29.01
CA TRP A 152 11.19 0.88 -27.99
C TRP A 152 10.65 0.40 -26.65
N GLY A 153 11.56 0.10 -25.71
CA GLY A 153 11.25 -0.53 -24.44
C GLY A 153 11.47 -2.04 -24.45
N ASN A 154 10.48 -2.81 -24.01
CA ASN A 154 10.60 -4.26 -23.99
C ASN A 154 10.28 -4.87 -25.36
N THR A 155 11.31 -5.42 -26.02
CA THR A 155 11.19 -6.06 -27.33
C THR A 155 11.34 -7.59 -27.27
N ARG A 156 11.51 -8.16 -26.06
CA ARG A 156 11.83 -9.59 -25.87
C ARG A 156 10.77 -10.55 -26.42
N LEU A 157 9.55 -10.08 -26.62
CA LEU A 157 8.41 -10.86 -27.06
C LEU A 157 7.90 -10.39 -28.43
N ARG A 158 8.82 -9.89 -29.26
CA ARG A 158 8.62 -9.53 -30.67
C ARG A 158 7.81 -8.25 -30.89
N GLN A 159 7.75 -7.36 -29.91
CA GLN A 159 7.09 -6.06 -30.04
C GLN A 159 7.72 -5.19 -31.15
N ASP A 160 8.99 -5.42 -31.51
CA ASP A 160 9.73 -4.76 -32.60
C ASP A 160 9.78 -5.56 -33.91
N GLN A 161 9.10 -6.71 -33.99
CA GLN A 161 9.14 -7.57 -35.18
C GLN A 161 7.86 -7.45 -36.01
N PHE A 162 7.95 -6.72 -37.11
CA PHE A 162 6.85 -6.54 -38.06
C PHE A 162 6.74 -7.69 -39.05
N SER A 163 5.50 -7.99 -39.46
CA SER A 163 5.21 -8.99 -40.50
C SER A 163 5.72 -8.55 -41.87
N SER A 164 5.88 -9.50 -42.81
CA SER A 164 6.29 -9.16 -44.19
C SER A 164 5.31 -8.23 -44.89
N ASP A 165 4.01 -8.33 -44.57
CA ASP A 165 2.99 -7.47 -45.15
C ASP A 165 3.08 -6.04 -44.62
N MET A 166 3.30 -5.86 -43.31
CA MET A 166 3.56 -4.54 -42.72
C MET A 166 4.81 -3.90 -43.31
N LYS A 167 5.90 -4.67 -43.44
CA LYS A 167 7.15 -4.16 -44.03
C LYS A 167 6.96 -3.71 -45.48
N ARG A 168 6.17 -4.46 -46.26
CA ARG A 168 5.84 -4.08 -47.63
C ARG A 168 5.00 -2.81 -47.65
N ALA A 169 3.96 -2.72 -46.82
CA ALA A 169 3.09 -1.55 -46.73
C ALA A 169 3.86 -0.29 -46.32
N MET A 170 4.74 -0.37 -45.31
CA MET A 170 5.66 0.72 -44.93
C MET A 170 6.54 1.19 -46.08
N GLN A 171 7.05 0.25 -46.90
CA GLN A 171 7.96 0.57 -48.00
C GLN A 171 7.26 1.12 -49.24
N SER A 172 6.07 0.60 -49.57
CA SER A 172 5.31 1.02 -50.75
C SER A 172 4.41 2.22 -50.50
N GLY A 173 4.04 2.46 -49.23
CA GLY A 173 2.96 3.38 -48.84
C GLY A 173 1.56 2.88 -49.21
N GLU A 174 1.44 1.69 -49.81
CA GLU A 174 0.15 1.11 -50.18
C GLU A 174 -0.52 0.50 -48.94
N ASP A 175 -1.75 0.91 -48.65
CA ASP A 175 -2.53 0.45 -47.48
C ASP A 175 -1.86 0.80 -46.13
N TRP A 176 -1.09 1.90 -46.10
CA TRP A 176 -0.31 2.32 -44.93
C TRP A 176 -0.68 3.72 -44.41
N ASP A 177 -1.80 4.29 -44.87
CA ASP A 177 -2.33 5.54 -44.29
C ASP A 177 -2.91 5.26 -42.91
N ILE A 178 -2.07 5.18 -41.88
CA ILE A 178 -2.47 4.77 -40.53
C ILE A 178 -3.28 5.88 -39.85
N VAL A 179 -4.51 5.55 -39.47
CA VAL A 179 -5.47 6.47 -38.80
C VAL A 179 -5.62 6.19 -37.31
N GLN A 180 -5.12 5.05 -36.82
CA GLN A 180 -5.13 4.69 -35.41
C GLN A 180 -3.92 3.85 -35.06
N LEU A 181 -3.30 4.17 -33.93
CA LEU A 181 -2.20 3.42 -33.32
C LEU A 181 -2.55 3.09 -31.86
N GLU A 182 -2.44 1.83 -31.45
CA GLU A 182 -2.66 1.40 -30.07
C GLU A 182 -1.56 0.44 -29.59
N ALA A 183 -1.23 0.51 -28.30
CA ALA A 183 -0.30 -0.38 -27.64
C ALA A 183 -0.91 -0.91 -26.34
N GLY A 184 -1.00 -2.24 -26.23
CA GLY A 184 -1.57 -2.92 -25.07
C GLY A 184 -0.48 -3.50 -24.16
N ASN A 185 -0.77 -4.63 -23.51
CA ASN A 185 0.17 -5.27 -22.58
C ASN A 185 1.50 -5.63 -23.26
N GLN A 186 1.47 -6.42 -24.34
CA GLN A 186 2.68 -6.89 -25.05
C GLN A 186 2.45 -7.04 -26.56
N PHE A 187 1.42 -6.38 -27.07
CA PHE A 187 1.08 -6.36 -28.48
C PHE A 187 0.51 -4.99 -28.83
N SER A 188 0.60 -4.64 -30.10
CA SER A 188 0.19 -3.35 -30.61
C SER A 188 -0.64 -3.52 -31.87
N ALA A 189 -1.37 -2.47 -32.23
CA ALA A 189 -2.27 -2.42 -33.36
C ALA A 189 -2.12 -1.13 -34.14
N ALA A 190 -2.26 -1.22 -35.46
CA ALA A 190 -2.39 -0.08 -36.35
C ALA A 190 -3.53 -0.33 -37.34
N VAL A 191 -4.35 0.69 -37.59
CA VAL A 191 -5.47 0.62 -38.56
C VAL A 191 -5.21 1.60 -39.68
N SER A 192 -5.26 1.13 -40.93
CA SER A 192 -5.18 2.00 -42.12
C SER A 192 -6.52 2.65 -42.45
N ALA A 193 -6.51 3.76 -43.20
CA ALA A 193 -7.71 4.44 -43.71
C ALA A 193 -8.53 3.52 -44.63
N GLU A 194 -7.87 2.62 -45.35
CA GLU A 194 -8.47 1.58 -46.17
C GLU A 194 -9.18 0.51 -45.32
N GLY A 195 -8.87 0.43 -44.03
CA GLY A 195 -9.51 -0.45 -43.06
C GLY A 195 -8.80 -1.79 -42.89
N THR A 196 -7.51 -1.83 -43.17
CA THR A 196 -6.63 -2.95 -42.85
C THR A 196 -6.13 -2.81 -41.42
N LEU A 197 -6.27 -3.87 -40.65
CA LEU A 197 -5.74 -3.97 -39.29
C LEU A 197 -4.42 -4.74 -39.30
N TYR A 198 -3.40 -4.13 -38.71
CA TYR A 198 -2.11 -4.74 -38.42
C TYR A 198 -2.00 -5.00 -36.92
N LEU A 199 -1.68 -6.25 -36.54
CA LEU A 199 -1.40 -6.66 -35.16
C LEU A 199 -0.02 -7.29 -35.08
N TRP A 200 0.77 -6.90 -34.08
CA TRP A 200 2.12 -7.46 -33.87
C TRP A 200 2.50 -7.49 -32.38
N GLY A 201 3.60 -8.18 -32.06
CA GLY A 201 4.06 -8.41 -30.68
C GLY A 201 3.88 -9.86 -30.22
N ASN A 202 3.47 -10.04 -28.96
CA ASN A 202 3.38 -11.34 -28.32
C ASN A 202 2.13 -12.14 -28.74
N THR A 203 2.17 -12.75 -29.92
CA THR A 203 1.07 -13.57 -30.47
C THR A 203 0.84 -14.89 -29.73
N ASN A 204 1.69 -15.26 -28.76
CA ASN A 204 1.46 -16.42 -27.90
C ASN A 204 0.48 -16.11 -26.77
N MET A 205 0.40 -14.85 -26.37
CA MET A 205 -0.48 -14.37 -25.30
C MET A 205 -1.72 -13.68 -25.87
N ALA A 206 -1.53 -12.80 -26.86
CA ALA A 206 -2.60 -12.04 -27.47
C ALA A 206 -3.24 -12.80 -28.64
N ASP A 207 -4.56 -12.67 -28.79
CA ASP A 207 -5.23 -13.04 -30.05
C ASP A 207 -4.87 -12.02 -31.11
N ALA A 208 -3.71 -12.17 -31.73
CA ALA A 208 -3.19 -11.26 -32.76
C ALA A 208 -3.51 -11.74 -34.19
N LYS A 209 -4.50 -12.64 -34.33
CA LYS A 209 -4.98 -13.12 -35.62
C LYS A 209 -6.27 -12.41 -36.00
N ILE A 210 -6.45 -12.21 -37.30
CA ILE A 210 -7.59 -11.46 -37.86
C ILE A 210 -8.22 -12.34 -38.92
N ARG A 211 -9.54 -12.53 -38.86
CA ARG A 211 -10.26 -13.24 -39.92
C ARG A 211 -10.27 -12.38 -41.18
N SER A 212 -9.90 -12.99 -42.31
CA SER A 212 -9.70 -12.27 -43.58
C SER A 212 -10.95 -11.57 -44.09
N GLU A 213 -12.15 -12.04 -43.71
CA GLU A 213 -13.40 -11.40 -44.12
C GLU A 213 -13.60 -9.96 -43.57
N TYR A 214 -12.86 -9.56 -42.53
CA TYR A 214 -12.95 -8.21 -41.97
C TYR A 214 -11.89 -7.24 -42.50
N GLN A 215 -10.83 -7.73 -43.15
CA GLN A 215 -9.77 -6.86 -43.66
C GLN A 215 -10.31 -5.94 -44.77
N GLY A 216 -9.93 -4.65 -44.72
CA GLY A 216 -10.46 -3.60 -45.60
C GLY A 216 -11.81 -3.00 -45.14
N ASN A 217 -12.36 -3.45 -44.01
CA ASN A 217 -13.64 -2.94 -43.47
C ASN A 217 -13.54 -2.45 -42.02
N ILE A 218 -12.35 -2.41 -41.42
CA ILE A 218 -12.18 -1.97 -40.03
C ILE A 218 -12.08 -0.44 -39.99
N GLN A 219 -12.80 0.21 -39.08
CA GLN A 219 -12.74 1.66 -38.85
C GLN A 219 -11.92 2.00 -37.61
N LYS A 220 -12.10 1.24 -36.52
CA LYS A 220 -11.43 1.46 -35.24
C LYS A 220 -11.23 0.11 -34.54
N VAL A 221 -10.19 -0.01 -33.74
CA VAL A 221 -10.00 -1.11 -32.78
C VAL A 221 -9.93 -0.60 -31.36
N ALA A 222 -10.15 -1.47 -30.38
CA ALA A 222 -9.88 -1.18 -28.98
C ALA A 222 -9.22 -2.39 -28.33
N LEU A 223 -7.99 -2.23 -27.85
CA LEU A 223 -7.18 -3.30 -27.27
C LEU A 223 -7.51 -3.55 -25.79
N THR A 224 -7.62 -4.83 -25.42
CA THR A 224 -7.61 -5.29 -24.03
C THR A 224 -6.22 -5.81 -23.66
N SER A 225 -6.04 -6.46 -22.51
CA SER A 225 -4.73 -7.02 -22.13
C SER A 225 -4.21 -8.09 -23.09
N ASN A 226 -5.09 -8.84 -23.77
CA ASN A 226 -4.69 -9.97 -24.62
C ASN A 226 -5.64 -10.25 -25.80
N GLU A 227 -6.59 -9.36 -26.06
CA GLU A 227 -7.64 -9.48 -27.07
C GLU A 227 -8.03 -8.09 -27.54
N TYR A 228 -8.97 -7.98 -28.47
CA TYR A 228 -9.42 -6.70 -29.00
C TYR A 228 -10.85 -6.83 -29.55
N ILE A 229 -11.49 -5.69 -29.77
CA ILE A 229 -12.74 -5.58 -30.53
C ILE A 229 -12.53 -4.60 -31.69
N ALA A 230 -13.29 -4.75 -32.77
CA ALA A 230 -13.25 -3.87 -33.91
C ALA A 230 -14.62 -3.23 -34.15
N LEU A 231 -14.61 -1.94 -34.50
CA LEU A 231 -15.72 -1.23 -35.12
C LEU A 231 -15.49 -1.25 -36.62
N LEU A 232 -16.48 -1.72 -37.37
CA LEU A 232 -16.46 -1.78 -38.82
C LEU A 232 -16.99 -0.47 -39.43
N LYS A 233 -16.63 -0.19 -40.69
CA LYS A 233 -17.03 1.05 -41.40
C LYS A 233 -18.54 1.20 -41.59
N ASP A 234 -19.30 0.11 -41.50
CA ASP A 234 -20.77 0.12 -41.53
C ASP A 234 -21.41 0.43 -40.16
N GLY A 235 -20.62 0.58 -39.10
CA GLY A 235 -21.08 0.83 -37.74
C GLY A 235 -21.37 -0.44 -36.94
N THR A 236 -21.01 -1.63 -37.44
CA THR A 236 -21.15 -2.88 -36.70
C THR A 236 -19.93 -3.13 -35.81
N VAL A 237 -20.14 -3.67 -34.61
CA VAL A 237 -19.03 -4.13 -33.74
C VAL A 237 -18.82 -5.63 -33.92
N ALA A 238 -17.57 -6.03 -34.12
CA ALA A 238 -17.18 -7.41 -34.34
C ALA A 238 -15.97 -7.81 -33.49
N TYR A 239 -15.96 -9.07 -33.08
CA TYR A 239 -14.75 -9.73 -32.61
C TYR A 239 -14.08 -10.43 -33.80
N THR A 240 -13.08 -9.78 -34.40
CA THR A 240 -12.44 -10.26 -35.63
C THR A 240 -11.35 -11.31 -35.38
N GLY A 241 -11.07 -11.62 -34.11
CA GLY A 241 -10.15 -12.66 -33.68
C GLY A 241 -10.71 -14.08 -33.85
N TYR A 242 -9.97 -15.05 -33.29
CA TYR A 242 -10.27 -16.48 -33.41
C TYR A 242 -10.66 -17.16 -32.11
N LYS A 243 -10.62 -16.46 -30.97
CA LYS A 243 -11.17 -17.02 -29.72
C LYS A 243 -12.68 -17.29 -29.85
N GLY A 244 -13.06 -18.52 -29.53
CA GLY A 244 -14.35 -19.12 -29.89
C GLY A 244 -15.52 -18.85 -28.94
N SER A 245 -16.61 -19.59 -29.14
CA SER A 245 -17.85 -19.52 -28.34
C SER A 245 -17.58 -19.79 -26.86
N GLY A 246 -17.90 -18.81 -26.00
CA GLY A 246 -17.62 -18.85 -24.57
C GLY A 246 -16.61 -17.81 -24.11
N ASN A 247 -15.92 -17.11 -25.02
CA ASN A 247 -15.17 -15.91 -24.65
C ASN A 247 -16.15 -14.78 -24.30
N PRO A 248 -16.11 -14.22 -23.07
CA PRO A 248 -16.95 -13.09 -22.68
C PRO A 248 -16.78 -11.87 -23.59
N LEU A 249 -15.58 -11.60 -24.10
CA LEU A 249 -15.33 -10.43 -24.96
C LEU A 249 -15.91 -10.61 -26.37
N ALA A 250 -15.89 -11.83 -26.90
CA ALA A 250 -16.47 -12.14 -28.21
C ALA A 250 -18.01 -12.20 -28.20
N SER A 251 -18.63 -12.15 -27.02
CA SER A 251 -20.08 -12.25 -26.83
C SER A 251 -20.74 -10.87 -26.98
N ILE A 252 -20.81 -10.36 -28.22
CA ILE A 252 -21.39 -9.05 -28.52
C ILE A 252 -22.86 -8.97 -28.04
N PRO A 253 -23.26 -7.91 -27.31
CA PRO A 253 -24.61 -7.77 -26.81
C PRO A 253 -25.68 -7.80 -27.91
N ALA A 254 -26.74 -8.59 -27.72
CA ALA A 254 -27.88 -8.64 -28.64
C ALA A 254 -28.58 -7.29 -28.82
N GLY A 255 -28.49 -6.40 -27.82
CA GLY A 255 -29.03 -5.04 -27.90
C GLY A 255 -28.34 -4.13 -28.93
N LEU A 256 -27.15 -4.52 -29.42
CA LEU A 256 -26.47 -3.82 -30.51
C LEU A 256 -26.94 -4.28 -31.90
N GLU A 257 -27.72 -5.37 -31.98
CA GLU A 257 -28.20 -5.88 -33.27
C GLU A 257 -29.11 -4.86 -33.95
N GLY A 258 -28.74 -4.44 -35.16
CA GLY A 258 -29.45 -3.41 -35.93
C GLY A 258 -29.20 -1.97 -35.46
N LYS A 259 -28.36 -1.75 -34.45
CA LYS A 259 -27.91 -0.40 -34.05
C LYS A 259 -26.60 -0.05 -34.75
N LYS A 260 -26.44 1.23 -35.07
CA LYS A 260 -25.20 1.78 -35.62
C LYS A 260 -24.32 2.27 -34.47
N VAL A 261 -23.14 1.67 -34.33
CA VAL A 261 -22.11 2.08 -33.37
C VAL A 261 -21.23 3.16 -33.99
N VAL A 262 -20.92 4.20 -33.20
CA VAL A 262 -20.11 5.35 -33.62
C VAL A 262 -18.76 5.40 -32.91
N ASP A 263 -18.63 4.75 -31.75
CA ASP A 263 -17.36 4.66 -31.04
C ASP A 263 -17.26 3.38 -30.20
N ILE A 264 -16.02 2.94 -29.94
CA ILE A 264 -15.70 1.81 -29.08
C ILE A 264 -14.52 2.11 -28.17
N ALA A 265 -14.49 1.46 -27.00
CA ALA A 265 -13.39 1.50 -26.06
C ALA A 265 -13.26 0.17 -25.31
N SER A 266 -12.10 -0.10 -24.73
CA SER A 266 -11.80 -1.34 -24.02
C SER A 266 -11.11 -1.08 -22.70
N THR A 267 -11.35 -1.96 -21.74
CA THR A 267 -10.50 -2.09 -20.56
C THR A 267 -9.59 -3.30 -20.71
N ALA A 268 -8.87 -3.68 -19.65
CA ALA A 268 -8.09 -4.92 -19.65
C ALA A 268 -8.93 -6.18 -19.94
N LYS A 269 -10.24 -6.16 -19.65
CA LYS A 269 -11.11 -7.36 -19.71
C LYS A 269 -12.53 -7.13 -20.24
N THR A 270 -12.89 -5.89 -20.55
CA THR A 270 -14.23 -5.51 -21.04
C THR A 270 -14.12 -4.70 -22.31
N ALA A 271 -15.22 -4.65 -23.05
CA ALA A 271 -15.41 -3.77 -24.18
C ALA A 271 -16.67 -2.91 -23.97
N ALA A 272 -16.65 -1.73 -24.57
CA ALA A 272 -17.75 -0.80 -24.58
C ALA A 272 -18.01 -0.30 -26.00
N ALA A 273 -19.29 -0.07 -26.32
CA ALA A 273 -19.74 0.47 -27.59
C ALA A 273 -20.71 1.63 -27.34
N LEU A 274 -20.52 2.72 -28.08
CA LEU A 274 -21.40 3.89 -28.11
C LEU A 274 -22.18 3.89 -29.42
N THR A 275 -23.50 3.92 -29.31
CA THR A 275 -24.39 3.93 -30.48
C THR A 275 -24.72 5.35 -30.95
N GLU A 276 -25.20 5.48 -32.19
CA GLU A 276 -25.59 6.79 -32.78
C GLU A 276 -26.79 7.45 -32.08
N ASP A 277 -27.55 6.74 -31.27
CA ASP A 277 -28.57 7.28 -30.36
C ASP A 277 -28.01 7.71 -29.00
N GLY A 278 -26.70 7.51 -28.75
CA GLY A 278 -26.01 7.92 -27.52
C GLY A 278 -26.07 6.91 -26.38
N GLU A 279 -26.50 5.67 -26.66
CA GLU A 279 -26.52 4.61 -25.66
C GLU A 279 -25.15 3.92 -25.54
N VAL A 280 -24.79 3.54 -24.32
CA VAL A 280 -23.54 2.85 -24.02
C VAL A 280 -23.84 1.41 -23.64
N TYR A 281 -23.14 0.47 -24.27
CA TYR A 281 -23.20 -0.95 -23.96
C TYR A 281 -21.82 -1.40 -23.47
N VAL A 282 -21.75 -2.07 -22.32
CA VAL A 282 -20.51 -2.64 -21.77
C VAL A 282 -20.68 -4.16 -21.60
N TRP A 283 -19.70 -4.93 -22.04
CA TRP A 283 -19.70 -6.40 -21.92
C TRP A 283 -18.29 -6.97 -21.68
N GLY A 284 -18.20 -8.27 -21.45
CA GLY A 284 -16.97 -8.95 -21.02
C GLY A 284 -17.02 -9.28 -19.53
N ASN A 285 -15.87 -9.23 -18.84
CA ASN A 285 -15.80 -9.51 -17.41
C ASN A 285 -15.89 -8.21 -16.58
N THR A 286 -17.10 -7.81 -16.22
CA THR A 286 -17.44 -6.54 -15.54
C THR A 286 -17.32 -6.59 -14.01
N GLY A 287 -16.44 -7.46 -13.48
CA GLY A 287 -16.32 -7.72 -12.05
C GLY A 287 -15.81 -6.55 -11.19
N SER A 288 -15.30 -5.48 -11.80
CA SER A 288 -14.77 -4.30 -11.10
C SER A 288 -15.73 -3.10 -11.12
N GLY A 289 -16.96 -3.30 -11.60
CA GLY A 289 -17.98 -2.24 -11.69
C GLY A 289 -18.03 -1.55 -13.05
N GLU A 290 -17.28 -2.01 -14.05
CA GLU A 290 -17.26 -1.45 -15.41
C GLU A 290 -18.66 -1.49 -16.07
N GLY A 291 -19.47 -2.48 -15.72
CA GLY A 291 -20.86 -2.63 -16.20
C GLY A 291 -21.88 -1.74 -15.50
N ASN A 292 -21.49 -1.00 -14.45
CA ASN A 292 -22.39 -0.07 -13.73
C ASN A 292 -22.42 1.28 -14.44
N ILE A 293 -23.03 1.31 -15.62
CA ILE A 293 -23.10 2.51 -16.46
C ILE A 293 -23.94 3.58 -15.75
N PRO A 294 -23.41 4.79 -15.49
CA PRO A 294 -24.15 5.87 -14.84
C PRO A 294 -25.20 6.48 -15.79
N ALA A 295 -26.14 7.22 -15.23
CA ALA A 295 -26.98 8.11 -16.03
C ALA A 295 -26.15 9.31 -16.49
N PHE A 296 -26.29 9.69 -17.76
CA PHE A 296 -25.60 10.84 -18.35
C PHE A 296 -26.55 12.04 -18.43
N GLU A 297 -26.06 13.23 -18.08
CA GLU A 297 -26.84 14.48 -18.13
C GLU A 297 -26.93 15.08 -19.55
N ALA A 298 -25.99 14.72 -20.40
CA ALA A 298 -25.97 15.02 -21.83
C ALA A 298 -25.57 13.79 -22.64
N ARG A 299 -25.74 13.87 -23.96
CA ARG A 299 -25.44 12.77 -24.87
C ARG A 299 -23.93 12.46 -24.87
N VAL A 300 -23.57 11.18 -24.75
CA VAL A 300 -22.18 10.74 -24.88
C VAL A 300 -21.72 10.85 -26.33
N THR A 301 -20.51 11.38 -26.54
CA THR A 301 -19.91 11.58 -27.87
C THR A 301 -18.69 10.70 -28.12
N ARG A 302 -17.91 10.39 -27.07
CA ARG A 302 -16.73 9.53 -27.15
C ARG A 302 -16.56 8.69 -25.89
N LEU A 303 -15.96 7.52 -26.05
CA LEU A 303 -15.61 6.61 -24.97
C LEU A 303 -14.09 6.38 -24.92
N TYR A 304 -13.58 6.28 -23.70
CA TYR A 304 -12.19 6.02 -23.40
C TYR A 304 -12.10 4.96 -22.32
N GLY A 305 -11.16 4.02 -22.47
CA GLY A 305 -11.00 2.90 -21.56
C GLY A 305 -9.65 2.94 -20.86
N GLY A 306 -9.68 2.85 -19.53
CA GLY A 306 -8.49 2.55 -18.73
C GLY A 306 -8.44 1.07 -18.37
N ARG A 307 -7.67 0.69 -17.34
CA ARG A 307 -7.48 -0.75 -17.06
C ARG A 307 -8.75 -1.47 -16.58
N ALA A 308 -9.57 -0.79 -15.80
CA ALA A 308 -10.79 -1.34 -15.20
C ALA A 308 -11.84 -0.24 -14.97
N HIS A 309 -11.78 0.83 -15.76
CA HIS A 309 -12.68 1.97 -15.71
C HIS A 309 -12.87 2.54 -17.11
N TYR A 310 -13.97 3.25 -17.30
CA TYR A 310 -14.28 4.00 -18.50
C TYR A 310 -14.40 5.48 -18.20
N THR A 311 -14.15 6.30 -19.21
CA THR A 311 -14.36 7.74 -19.20
C THR A 311 -15.11 8.11 -20.48
N ALA A 312 -16.16 8.92 -20.35
CA ALA A 312 -16.98 9.41 -21.44
C ALA A 312 -16.85 10.93 -21.57
N LEU A 313 -16.76 11.43 -22.80
CA LEU A 313 -16.91 12.84 -23.13
C LEU A 313 -18.33 13.08 -23.62
N LEU A 314 -19.02 14.06 -23.04
CA LEU A 314 -20.40 14.40 -23.38
C LEU A 314 -20.44 15.59 -24.36
N GLU A 315 -21.58 15.76 -25.05
CA GLU A 315 -21.78 16.80 -26.07
C GLU A 315 -21.65 18.23 -25.52
N ASP A 316 -21.95 18.42 -24.24
CA ASP A 316 -21.77 19.69 -23.52
C ASP A 316 -20.33 19.94 -23.04
N GLY A 317 -19.40 19.03 -23.34
CA GLY A 317 -17.99 19.11 -22.92
C GLY A 317 -17.72 18.56 -21.52
N SER A 318 -18.73 18.09 -20.79
CA SER A 318 -18.55 17.46 -19.48
C SER A 318 -17.95 16.05 -19.59
N VAL A 319 -17.33 15.58 -18.50
CA VAL A 319 -16.62 14.31 -18.46
C VAL A 319 -17.18 13.45 -17.33
N VAL A 320 -17.48 12.19 -17.64
CA VAL A 320 -17.99 11.22 -16.66
C VAL A 320 -17.12 9.97 -16.68
N SER A 321 -16.62 9.54 -15.53
CA SER A 321 -15.86 8.29 -15.38
C SER A 321 -16.56 7.31 -14.45
N TRP A 322 -16.47 6.01 -14.72
CA TRP A 322 -17.05 4.95 -13.89
C TRP A 322 -16.25 3.64 -13.97
N GLY A 323 -16.49 2.73 -13.02
CA GLY A 323 -15.78 1.46 -12.89
C GLY A 323 -14.95 1.39 -11.60
N ASN A 324 -13.76 0.79 -11.68
CA ASN A 324 -12.86 0.69 -10.54
C ASN A 324 -12.32 2.07 -10.13
N ASN A 325 -12.49 2.42 -8.86
CA ASN A 325 -12.06 3.72 -8.34
C ASN A 325 -11.07 3.63 -7.17
N LYS A 326 -10.27 2.56 -7.11
CA LYS A 326 -9.36 2.33 -5.99
C LYS A 326 -8.36 3.47 -5.75
N TYR A 327 -7.87 4.05 -6.84
CA TYR A 327 -6.86 5.10 -6.87
C TYR A 327 -7.41 6.45 -7.33
N GLY A 328 -8.74 6.62 -7.30
CA GLY A 328 -9.40 7.83 -7.78
C GLY A 328 -9.52 7.93 -9.30
N GLN A 329 -9.48 6.81 -10.03
CA GLN A 329 -9.54 6.82 -11.50
C GLN A 329 -10.88 7.30 -12.05
N THR A 330 -11.94 7.27 -11.23
CA THR A 330 -13.26 7.79 -11.59
C THR A 330 -13.60 9.11 -10.90
N ASP A 331 -12.68 9.64 -10.07
CA ASP A 331 -12.86 10.91 -9.38
C ASP A 331 -12.49 12.08 -10.31
N VAL A 332 -13.38 12.37 -11.27
CA VAL A 332 -13.22 13.52 -12.18
C VAL A 332 -13.11 14.81 -11.35
N PRO A 333 -12.07 15.66 -11.55
CA PRO A 333 -11.86 16.83 -10.71
C PRO A 333 -12.96 17.88 -10.87
N ASP A 334 -13.43 18.45 -9.75
CA ASP A 334 -14.39 19.58 -9.74
C ASP A 334 -13.89 20.78 -10.55
N SER A 335 -12.56 20.93 -10.73
CA SER A 335 -11.98 22.01 -11.55
C SER A 335 -12.28 21.89 -13.05
N LEU A 336 -12.80 20.75 -13.53
CA LEU A 336 -13.31 20.58 -14.88
C LEU A 336 -14.76 21.05 -15.07
N GLU A 337 -15.48 21.36 -13.98
CA GLU A 337 -16.88 21.78 -14.08
C GLU A 337 -17.01 23.08 -14.90
N GLY A 338 -17.86 23.05 -15.92
CA GLY A 338 -18.08 24.16 -16.85
C GLY A 338 -16.94 24.42 -17.84
N LYS A 339 -15.93 23.53 -17.91
CA LYS A 339 -14.86 23.60 -18.92
C LYS A 339 -15.29 22.85 -20.19
N GLN A 340 -14.95 23.41 -21.35
CA GLN A 340 -15.16 22.74 -22.63
C GLN A 340 -13.98 21.80 -22.90
N VAL A 341 -14.13 20.52 -22.56
CA VAL A 341 -13.10 19.51 -22.83
C VAL A 341 -13.08 19.16 -24.33
N THR A 342 -11.89 19.13 -24.91
CA THR A 342 -11.66 18.86 -26.34
C THR A 342 -11.00 17.51 -26.60
N ALA A 343 -10.20 17.01 -25.65
CA ALA A 343 -9.57 15.71 -25.74
C ALA A 343 -9.44 15.05 -24.35
N ILE A 344 -9.49 13.72 -24.35
CA ILE A 344 -9.24 12.89 -23.17
C ILE A 344 -8.23 11.82 -23.56
N TYR A 345 -7.30 11.55 -22.65
CA TYR A 345 -6.32 10.48 -22.76
C TYR A 345 -6.39 9.61 -21.50
N THR A 346 -6.57 8.32 -21.68
CA THR A 346 -6.71 7.36 -20.57
C THR A 346 -5.57 6.34 -20.62
N GLY A 347 -4.88 6.18 -19.50
CA GLY A 347 -3.96 5.07 -19.28
C GLY A 347 -4.56 4.00 -18.38
N ASN A 348 -3.70 3.13 -17.85
CA ASN A 348 -4.18 2.06 -16.97
C ASN A 348 -4.86 2.61 -15.71
N PHE A 349 -4.31 3.69 -15.13
CA PHE A 349 -4.82 4.26 -13.90
C PHE A 349 -4.91 5.80 -13.92
N GLN A 350 -4.26 6.46 -14.87
CA GLN A 350 -4.20 7.91 -14.99
C GLN A 350 -5.11 8.36 -16.11
N ASN A 351 -5.75 9.50 -15.93
CA ASN A 351 -6.55 10.15 -16.95
C ASN A 351 -6.09 11.60 -17.10
N TYR A 352 -6.17 12.11 -18.33
CA TYR A 352 -5.82 13.47 -18.71
C TYR A 352 -6.97 14.04 -19.55
N ALA A 353 -7.42 15.25 -19.22
CA ALA A 353 -8.38 16.01 -20.03
C ALA A 353 -7.74 17.33 -20.47
N LEU A 354 -7.92 17.68 -21.73
CA LEU A 354 -7.50 18.95 -22.33
C LEU A 354 -8.72 19.82 -22.55
N ASP A 355 -8.71 21.06 -22.05
CA ASP A 355 -9.76 22.03 -22.37
C ASP A 355 -9.44 22.84 -23.65
N ALA A 356 -10.42 23.60 -24.13
CA ALA A 356 -10.26 24.46 -25.31
C ALA A 356 -9.18 25.55 -25.15
N ASP A 357 -8.83 25.89 -23.92
CA ASP A 357 -7.78 26.88 -23.59
C ASP A 357 -6.37 26.23 -23.53
N GLY A 358 -6.28 24.90 -23.67
CA GLY A 358 -5.03 24.15 -23.63
C GLY A 358 -4.57 23.75 -22.21
N ASN A 359 -5.41 23.93 -21.18
CA ASN A 359 -5.10 23.46 -19.83
C ASN A 359 -5.29 21.95 -19.72
N VAL A 360 -4.45 21.30 -18.91
CA VAL A 360 -4.52 19.87 -18.66
C VAL A 360 -4.98 19.59 -17.23
N TYR A 361 -5.97 18.72 -17.10
CA TYR A 361 -6.54 18.27 -15.84
C TYR A 361 -6.29 16.78 -15.69
N THR A 362 -5.85 16.34 -14.51
CA THR A 362 -5.45 14.95 -14.28
C THR A 362 -6.12 14.35 -13.05
N TRP A 363 -6.46 13.07 -13.13
CA TRP A 363 -7.01 12.30 -12.02
C TRP A 363 -6.67 10.81 -12.13
N GLY A 364 -6.79 10.10 -11.01
CA GLY A 364 -6.33 8.72 -10.86
C GLY A 364 -5.04 8.57 -10.06
N LEU A 365 -4.27 7.52 -10.37
CA LEU A 365 -3.11 7.11 -9.55
C LEU A 365 -1.93 8.07 -9.67
N LYS A 366 -1.65 8.82 -8.60
CA LYS A 366 -0.51 9.75 -8.47
C LYS A 366 0.83 9.05 -8.25
N GLY A 367 0.81 7.93 -7.53
CA GLY A 367 2.00 7.23 -7.05
C GLY A 367 1.83 6.72 -5.62
N PHE A 368 2.89 6.12 -5.09
CA PHE A 368 2.91 5.52 -3.77
C PHE A 368 3.91 6.25 -2.88
N PRO A 369 3.49 6.91 -1.78
CA PRO A 369 4.40 7.70 -0.94
C PRO A 369 5.57 6.91 -0.35
N LEU A 370 5.37 5.62 -0.04
CA LEU A 370 6.43 4.72 0.46
C LEU A 370 6.75 3.58 -0.52
N GLY A 371 6.31 3.69 -1.78
CA GLY A 371 6.49 2.67 -2.80
C GLY A 371 5.59 1.44 -2.63
N THR A 372 5.82 0.43 -3.44
CA THR A 372 5.10 -0.86 -3.40
C THR A 372 6.05 -2.05 -3.18
N ASP A 373 5.47 -3.20 -2.85
CA ASP A 373 6.22 -4.48 -2.77
C ASP A 373 6.19 -5.29 -4.07
N ASP A 374 6.72 -6.51 -4.00
CA ASP A 374 6.78 -7.49 -5.09
C ASP A 374 5.43 -8.02 -5.57
N LEU A 375 4.35 -7.76 -4.83
CA LEU A 375 2.98 -8.04 -5.28
C LEU A 375 2.23 -6.76 -5.65
N GLY A 376 2.91 -5.61 -5.71
CA GLY A 376 2.32 -4.33 -6.09
C GLY A 376 1.39 -3.71 -5.06
N ARG A 377 1.50 -4.12 -3.80
CA ARG A 377 0.70 -3.58 -2.69
C ARG A 377 1.36 -2.33 -2.12
N ASP A 378 0.56 -1.36 -1.68
CA ASP A 378 1.04 -0.12 -1.06
C ASP A 378 1.77 -0.36 0.28
N MET A 379 3.05 0.04 0.34
CA MET A 379 3.86 -0.07 1.55
C MET A 379 3.38 0.81 2.69
N LEU A 380 2.81 1.99 2.42
CA LEU A 380 2.28 2.84 3.47
C LEU A 380 1.13 2.16 4.21
N THR A 381 0.13 1.69 3.45
CA THR A 381 -1.00 0.93 3.99
C THR A 381 -0.54 -0.27 4.80
N ARG A 382 0.46 -1.03 4.32
CA ARG A 382 0.96 -2.21 5.04
C ARG A 382 1.75 -1.85 6.29
N ILE A 383 2.55 -0.78 6.30
CA ILE A 383 3.29 -0.32 7.49
C ILE A 383 2.33 0.14 8.59
N ILE A 384 1.29 0.90 8.24
CA ILE A 384 0.29 1.39 9.21
C ILE A 384 -0.48 0.23 9.83
N ASN A 385 -1.02 -0.67 8.98
CA ASN A 385 -1.76 -1.83 9.46
C ASN A 385 -0.86 -2.84 10.19
N GLY A 386 0.38 -3.01 9.73
CA GLY A 386 1.36 -3.89 10.37
C GLY A 386 1.80 -3.41 11.75
N GLY A 387 1.96 -2.10 11.92
CA GLY A 387 2.20 -1.50 13.23
C GLY A 387 1.07 -1.81 14.21
N ARG A 388 -0.19 -1.83 13.74
CA ARG A 388 -1.35 -2.09 14.61
C ARG A 388 -1.29 -3.49 15.16
N VAL A 389 -0.92 -4.44 14.31
CA VAL A 389 -0.75 -5.84 14.70
C VAL A 389 0.40 -5.98 15.69
N THR A 390 1.60 -5.49 15.37
CA THR A 390 2.79 -5.58 16.25
C THR A 390 2.55 -4.93 17.62
N MET A 391 1.94 -3.74 17.66
CA MET A 391 1.60 -3.06 18.92
C MET A 391 0.52 -3.80 19.71
N THR A 392 -0.51 -4.33 19.06
CA THR A 392 -1.56 -5.09 19.74
C THR A 392 -1.00 -6.37 20.36
N VAL A 393 -0.13 -7.08 19.63
CA VAL A 393 0.53 -8.28 20.15
C VAL A 393 1.37 -7.94 21.38
N GLY A 394 2.25 -6.94 21.27
CA GLY A 394 3.07 -6.51 22.39
C GLY A 394 2.25 -6.12 23.63
N ALA A 395 1.18 -5.35 23.45
CA ALA A 395 0.38 -4.81 24.55
C ALA A 395 -0.36 -5.92 25.29
N ILE A 396 -1.01 -6.83 24.56
CA ILE A 396 -1.73 -7.96 25.15
C ILE A 396 -0.76 -8.90 25.88
N SER A 397 0.41 -9.18 25.29
CA SER A 397 1.43 -10.02 25.92
C SER A 397 1.93 -9.43 27.24
N VAL A 398 2.18 -8.13 27.30
CA VAL A 398 2.59 -7.45 28.55
C VAL A 398 1.49 -7.51 29.60
N VAL A 399 0.22 -7.30 29.22
CA VAL A 399 -0.90 -7.39 30.16
C VAL A 399 -0.97 -8.80 30.76
N ILE A 400 -0.88 -9.85 29.94
CA ILE A 400 -0.88 -11.24 30.42
C ILE A 400 0.33 -11.49 31.35
N ALA A 401 1.54 -11.10 30.92
CA ALA A 401 2.76 -11.27 31.70
C ALA A 401 2.68 -10.56 33.05
N THR A 402 2.16 -9.34 33.05
CA THR A 402 2.00 -8.50 34.25
C THR A 402 0.99 -9.11 35.21
N LEU A 403 -0.16 -9.57 34.72
CA LEU A 403 -1.18 -10.20 35.56
C LEU A 403 -0.63 -11.45 36.27
N ILE A 404 0.04 -12.32 35.52
CA ILE A 404 0.67 -13.53 36.09
C ILE A 404 1.78 -13.14 37.08
N GLY A 405 2.64 -12.20 36.69
CA GLY A 405 3.77 -11.75 37.51
C GLY A 405 3.34 -11.10 38.82
N VAL A 406 2.32 -10.24 38.79
CA VAL A 406 1.77 -9.56 39.98
C VAL A 406 1.12 -10.57 40.91
N ILE A 407 0.34 -11.53 40.39
CA ILE A 407 -0.32 -12.55 41.23
C ILE A 407 0.72 -13.47 41.87
N LEU A 408 1.62 -14.06 41.08
CA LEU A 408 2.58 -15.04 41.59
C LEU A 408 3.68 -14.39 42.44
N GLY A 409 4.21 -13.24 42.03
CA GLY A 409 5.17 -12.46 42.82
C GLY A 409 4.53 -11.92 44.09
N GLY A 410 3.25 -11.52 43.99
CA GLY A 410 2.33 -11.21 45.06
C GLY A 410 2.37 -12.20 46.20
N LEU A 411 1.98 -13.44 45.85
CA LEU A 411 1.89 -14.56 46.76
C LEU A 411 3.27 -14.98 47.30
N ALA A 412 4.28 -15.06 46.44
CA ALA A 412 5.63 -15.45 46.81
C ALA A 412 6.25 -14.47 47.83
N GLY A 413 6.18 -13.18 47.54
CA GLY A 413 6.75 -12.14 48.40
C GLY A 413 6.01 -11.99 49.74
N TYR A 414 4.68 -12.10 49.74
CA TYR A 414 3.91 -11.89 50.96
C TYR A 414 3.95 -13.10 51.90
N PHE A 415 3.72 -14.33 51.40
CA PHE A 415 3.66 -15.51 52.26
C PHE A 415 5.06 -16.05 52.62
N GLY A 416 6.06 -15.89 51.74
CA GLY A 416 7.40 -16.41 51.97
C GLY A 416 7.46 -17.94 52.09
N GLY A 417 8.61 -18.46 52.53
CA GLY A 417 8.78 -19.89 52.86
C GLY A 417 8.51 -20.84 51.70
N LYS A 418 7.61 -21.82 51.90
CA LYS A 418 7.33 -22.87 50.90
C LYS A 418 6.66 -22.35 49.62
N VAL A 419 5.78 -21.35 49.74
CA VAL A 419 5.09 -20.74 48.59
C VAL A 419 6.10 -20.02 47.70
N ASP A 420 6.99 -19.27 48.33
CA ASP A 420 8.07 -18.56 47.66
C ASP A 420 8.99 -19.52 46.90
N ILE A 421 9.49 -20.57 47.57
CA ILE A 421 10.36 -21.58 46.95
C ILE A 421 9.68 -22.23 45.74
N LEU A 422 8.40 -22.61 45.85
CA LEU A 422 7.68 -23.25 44.75
C LEU A 422 7.53 -22.32 43.55
N VAL A 423 7.05 -21.09 43.77
CA VAL A 423 6.84 -20.09 42.71
C VAL A 423 8.16 -19.73 42.04
N MET A 424 9.20 -19.48 42.82
CA MET A 424 10.53 -19.15 42.30
C MET A 424 11.13 -20.31 41.50
N ARG A 425 10.92 -21.55 41.93
CA ARG A 425 11.40 -22.72 41.17
C ARG A 425 10.72 -22.87 39.83
N ILE A 426 9.41 -22.65 39.77
CA ILE A 426 8.66 -22.63 38.50
C ILE A 426 9.16 -21.47 37.61
N SER A 427 9.35 -20.29 38.19
CA SER A 427 9.88 -19.13 37.46
C SER A 427 11.30 -19.36 36.92
N GLU A 428 12.16 -20.08 37.64
CA GLU A 428 13.50 -20.48 37.19
C GLU A 428 13.43 -21.46 36.02
N ILE A 429 12.53 -22.46 36.10
CA ILE A 429 12.32 -23.42 35.01
C ILE A 429 11.88 -22.69 33.74
N VAL A 430 10.87 -21.82 33.84
CA VAL A 430 10.36 -21.06 32.69
C VAL A 430 11.43 -20.09 32.16
N GLY A 431 12.12 -19.36 33.05
CA GLY A 431 13.16 -18.41 32.67
C GLY A 431 14.44 -19.06 32.13
N GLY A 432 14.65 -20.35 32.37
CA GLY A 432 15.74 -21.14 31.80
C GLY A 432 15.47 -21.65 30.39
N LEU A 433 14.22 -21.55 29.88
CA LEU A 433 13.88 -21.94 28.52
C LEU A 433 14.42 -20.90 27.52
N PRO A 434 15.14 -21.32 26.46
CA PRO A 434 15.55 -20.40 25.41
C PRO A 434 14.32 -19.95 24.63
N PHE A 435 13.95 -18.67 24.83
CA PHE A 435 12.67 -18.12 24.39
C PHE A 435 12.42 -18.28 22.88
N ILE A 436 13.36 -17.80 22.06
CA ILE A 436 13.21 -17.81 20.60
C ILE A 436 13.13 -19.24 20.07
N PRO A 437 14.05 -20.18 20.41
CA PRO A 437 13.92 -21.59 20.03
C PRO A 437 12.59 -22.23 20.44
N PHE A 438 12.12 -22.00 21.66
CA PHE A 438 10.85 -22.56 22.12
C PHE A 438 9.66 -22.00 21.33
N ALA A 439 9.62 -20.68 21.11
CA ALA A 439 8.58 -20.04 20.31
C ALA A 439 8.59 -20.52 18.85
N MET A 440 9.77 -20.75 18.26
CA MET A 440 9.91 -21.32 16.92
C MET A 440 9.39 -22.76 16.85
N ILE A 441 9.74 -23.62 17.82
CA ILE A 441 9.25 -25.01 17.88
C ILE A 441 7.73 -25.01 17.99
N LEU A 442 7.17 -24.21 18.89
CA LEU A 442 5.73 -24.16 19.09
C LEU A 442 5.00 -23.69 17.83
N SER A 443 5.53 -22.65 17.17
CA SER A 443 5.03 -22.16 15.89
C SER A 443 5.10 -23.22 14.78
N ALA A 444 6.22 -23.95 14.69
CA ALA A 444 6.43 -25.01 13.70
C ALA A 444 5.52 -26.22 13.92
N VAL A 445 5.34 -26.66 15.18
CA VAL A 445 4.51 -27.83 15.54
C VAL A 445 3.04 -27.57 15.30
N ILE A 446 2.56 -26.37 15.60
CA ILE A 446 1.16 -25.98 15.38
C ILE A 446 0.86 -25.82 13.87
N GLY A 447 1.89 -25.49 13.08
CA GLY A 447 1.84 -25.48 11.62
C GLY A 447 0.92 -24.40 11.03
N THR A 448 0.60 -24.56 9.75
CA THR A 448 -0.32 -23.71 8.95
C THR A 448 -1.78 -24.13 9.08
N ARG A 449 -2.10 -25.11 9.94
CA ARG A 449 -3.45 -25.69 10.06
C ARG A 449 -4.44 -24.79 10.78
N ILE A 450 -3.97 -23.70 11.37
CA ILE A 450 -4.78 -22.75 12.12
C ILE A 450 -4.94 -21.44 11.35
N ASP A 451 -6.13 -20.86 11.48
CA ASP A 451 -6.45 -19.53 10.95
C ASP A 451 -5.41 -18.47 11.41
N PRO A 452 -5.02 -17.52 10.54
CA PRO A 452 -4.04 -16.48 10.88
C PRO A 452 -4.37 -15.72 12.17
N THR A 453 -5.66 -15.47 12.44
CA THR A 453 -6.12 -14.76 13.64
C THR A 453 -5.88 -15.59 14.90
N ARG A 454 -6.16 -16.91 14.83
CA ARG A 454 -5.91 -17.83 15.95
C ARG A 454 -4.42 -17.96 16.24
N ARG A 455 -3.60 -17.95 15.18
CA ARG A 455 -2.14 -17.95 15.31
C ARG A 455 -1.62 -16.69 15.99
N MET A 456 -2.16 -15.53 15.63
CA MET A 456 -1.85 -14.26 16.30
C MET A 456 -2.19 -14.32 17.80
N TYR A 457 -3.38 -14.80 18.18
CA TYR A 457 -3.74 -14.95 19.61
C TYR A 457 -2.83 -15.93 20.35
N LEU A 458 -2.42 -17.01 19.69
CA LEU A 458 -1.50 -17.96 20.28
C LEU A 458 -0.14 -17.32 20.58
N ILE A 459 0.40 -16.55 19.63
CA ILE A 459 1.66 -15.80 19.84
C ILE A 459 1.50 -14.84 21.03
N MET A 460 0.39 -14.08 21.11
CA MET A 460 0.13 -13.18 22.23
C MET A 460 0.19 -13.88 23.59
N VAL A 461 -0.47 -15.04 23.71
CA VAL A 461 -0.51 -15.85 24.94
C VAL A 461 0.86 -16.43 25.25
N VAL A 462 1.56 -16.99 24.26
CA VAL A 462 2.88 -17.59 24.44
C VAL A 462 3.89 -16.54 24.91
N LEU A 463 3.94 -15.38 24.25
CA LEU A 463 4.82 -14.28 24.65
C LEU A 463 4.50 -13.83 26.08
N GLY A 464 3.22 -13.70 26.45
CA GLY A 464 2.82 -13.31 27.80
C GLY A 464 3.16 -14.35 28.88
N VAL A 465 2.86 -15.63 28.63
CA VAL A 465 3.09 -16.75 29.56
C VAL A 465 4.56 -17.10 29.72
N LEU A 466 5.43 -16.69 28.81
CA LEU A 466 6.87 -16.89 28.95
C LEU A 466 7.58 -15.67 29.54
N SER A 467 6.98 -14.47 29.48
CA SER A 467 7.63 -13.22 29.91
C SER A 467 7.34 -12.79 31.35
N TRP A 468 6.39 -13.42 32.05
CA TRP A 468 5.99 -13.02 33.42
C TRP A 468 7.08 -13.16 34.49
N THR A 469 8.10 -13.99 34.25
CA THR A 469 9.11 -14.35 35.25
C THR A 469 9.90 -13.13 35.75
N GLY A 470 10.21 -12.18 34.86
CA GLY A 470 10.85 -10.92 35.20
C GLY A 470 10.00 -10.08 36.15
N THR A 471 8.76 -9.80 35.76
CA THR A 471 7.78 -9.05 36.57
C THR A 471 7.53 -9.72 37.92
N CYS A 472 7.43 -11.06 37.96
CA CYS A 472 7.24 -11.81 39.22
C CYS A 472 8.37 -11.56 40.22
N ARG A 473 9.63 -11.61 39.75
CA ARG A 473 10.79 -11.36 40.61
C ARG A 473 10.81 -9.93 41.14
N LEU A 474 10.46 -8.97 40.28
CA LEU A 474 10.35 -7.55 40.66
C LEU A 474 9.29 -7.36 41.74
N ILE A 475 8.06 -7.83 41.51
CA ILE A 475 6.96 -7.69 42.47
C ILE A 475 7.26 -8.41 43.78
N ARG A 476 7.83 -9.61 43.73
CA ARG A 476 8.27 -10.35 44.91
C ARG A 476 9.23 -9.51 45.76
N ALA A 477 10.27 -8.94 45.13
CA ALA A 477 11.26 -8.13 45.82
C ALA A 477 10.63 -6.89 46.47
N GLN A 478 9.73 -6.22 45.75
CA GLN A 478 9.00 -5.05 46.24
C GLN A 478 8.09 -5.38 47.42
N ILE A 479 7.38 -6.51 47.36
CA ILE A 479 6.50 -6.93 48.45
C ILE A 479 7.29 -7.30 49.69
N LEU A 480 8.43 -7.98 49.55
CA LEU A 480 9.32 -8.27 50.68
C LEU A 480 9.80 -6.98 51.36
N ALA A 481 10.17 -5.96 50.58
CA ALA A 481 10.59 -4.66 51.11
C ALA A 481 9.46 -3.90 51.82
N GLN A 482 8.25 -3.93 51.26
CA GLN A 482 7.10 -3.20 51.80
C GLN A 482 6.43 -3.93 52.98
N ARG A 483 6.54 -5.26 53.06
CA ARG A 483 5.89 -6.08 54.09
C ARG A 483 6.29 -5.70 55.53
N GLU A 484 7.51 -5.20 55.71
CA GLU A 484 8.07 -4.84 57.03
C GLU A 484 7.77 -3.38 57.43
N MET A 485 7.05 -2.62 56.61
CA MET A 485 6.72 -1.22 56.90
C MET A 485 5.60 -1.08 57.95
N GLU A 486 5.63 0.01 58.71
CA GLU A 486 4.71 0.27 59.83
C GLU A 486 3.23 0.22 59.43
N TYR A 487 2.88 0.73 58.23
CA TYR A 487 1.50 0.72 57.73
C TYR A 487 0.97 -0.70 57.48
N VAL A 488 1.84 -1.64 57.09
CA VAL A 488 1.47 -3.05 56.88
C VAL A 488 1.27 -3.75 58.23
N THR A 489 2.14 -3.48 59.19
CA THR A 489 2.03 -3.99 60.56
C THR A 489 0.75 -3.49 61.24
N ALA A 490 0.41 -2.22 61.06
CA ALA A 490 -0.86 -1.65 61.54
C ALA A 490 -2.08 -2.30 60.88
N ALA A 491 -2.04 -2.50 59.55
CA ALA A 491 -3.12 -3.18 58.82
C ALA A 491 -3.36 -4.62 59.31
N LYS A 492 -2.28 -5.36 59.62
CA LYS A 492 -2.37 -6.70 60.24
C LYS A 492 -2.98 -6.64 61.64
N ALA A 493 -2.57 -5.68 62.47
CA ALA A 493 -3.12 -5.50 63.81
C ALA A 493 -4.62 -5.16 63.81
N MET A 494 -5.10 -4.49 62.77
CA MET A 494 -6.52 -4.20 62.53
C MET A 494 -7.32 -5.39 61.97
N GLY A 495 -6.71 -6.56 61.77
CA GLY A 495 -7.40 -7.76 61.30
C GLY A 495 -7.78 -7.76 59.82
N ILE A 496 -7.14 -6.91 59.00
CA ILE A 496 -7.38 -6.87 57.56
C ILE A 496 -6.88 -8.19 56.94
N ARG A 497 -7.67 -8.77 56.02
CA ARG A 497 -7.30 -10.00 55.31
C ARG A 497 -5.98 -9.83 54.56
N GLU A 498 -5.09 -10.81 54.68
CA GLU A 498 -3.74 -10.79 54.10
C GLU A 498 -3.70 -10.51 52.59
N VAL A 499 -4.60 -11.13 51.82
CA VAL A 499 -4.74 -10.86 50.37
C VAL A 499 -5.15 -9.40 50.11
N SER A 500 -6.01 -8.84 50.97
CA SER A 500 -6.38 -7.43 50.87
C SER A 500 -5.18 -6.52 51.17
N ILE A 501 -4.31 -6.89 52.11
CA ILE A 501 -3.07 -6.16 52.41
C ILE A 501 -2.18 -6.09 51.17
N VAL A 502 -1.98 -7.22 50.48
CA VAL A 502 -1.17 -7.27 49.25
C VAL A 502 -1.76 -6.39 48.14
N PHE A 503 -3.02 -6.61 47.76
CA PHE A 503 -3.58 -5.98 46.56
C PHE A 503 -4.11 -4.56 46.76
N ARG A 504 -4.55 -4.19 47.98
CA ARG A 504 -5.11 -2.86 48.26
C ARG A 504 -4.18 -1.91 48.99
N HIS A 505 -3.12 -2.41 49.64
CA HIS A 505 -2.22 -1.57 50.41
C HIS A 505 -0.79 -1.58 49.85
N ILE A 506 -0.22 -2.75 49.57
CA ILE A 506 1.17 -2.84 49.10
C ILE A 506 1.30 -2.59 47.59
N LEU A 507 0.49 -3.27 46.77
CA LEU A 507 0.57 -3.18 45.31
C LEU A 507 0.40 -1.74 44.77
N PRO A 508 -0.53 -0.92 45.28
CA PRO A 508 -0.64 0.48 44.86
C PRO A 508 0.63 1.30 45.14
N ASN A 509 1.36 0.99 46.22
CA ASN A 509 2.57 1.72 46.60
C ASN A 509 3.77 1.41 45.69
N VAL A 510 3.75 0.27 45.00
CA VAL A 510 4.84 -0.17 44.09
C VAL A 510 4.43 -0.10 42.62
N PHE A 511 3.22 0.41 42.35
CA PHE A 511 2.64 0.47 41.01
C PHE A 511 3.48 1.31 40.04
N SER A 512 4.13 2.37 40.51
CA SER A 512 5.00 3.21 39.68
C SER A 512 6.17 2.40 39.10
N LEU A 513 6.79 1.52 39.89
CA LEU A 513 7.86 0.63 39.42
C LEU A 513 7.35 -0.47 38.48
N LEU A 514 6.13 -0.95 38.72
CA LEU A 514 5.46 -1.87 37.81
C LEU A 514 5.21 -1.22 36.44
N LEU A 515 4.75 0.03 36.42
CA LEU A 515 4.48 0.80 35.20
C LEU A 515 5.75 0.93 34.35
N VAL A 516 6.89 1.28 34.96
CA VAL A 516 8.20 1.31 34.29
C VAL A 516 8.53 -0.03 33.65
N SER A 517 8.41 -1.13 34.41
CA SER A 517 8.68 -2.48 33.89
C SER A 517 7.77 -2.81 32.71
N MET A 518 6.47 -2.51 32.82
CA MET A 518 5.51 -2.76 31.75
C MET A 518 5.86 -2.03 30.46
N THR A 519 6.35 -0.78 30.54
CA THR A 519 6.77 -0.02 29.36
C THR A 519 7.98 -0.66 28.66
N LEU A 520 8.98 -1.10 29.42
CA LEU A 520 10.17 -1.77 28.87
C LEU A 520 9.85 -3.18 28.34
N ASP A 521 8.98 -3.91 29.04
CA ASP A 521 8.48 -5.22 28.62
C ASP A 521 7.67 -5.10 27.31
N PHE A 522 6.96 -3.99 27.11
CA PHE A 522 6.22 -3.73 25.88
C PHE A 522 7.13 -3.60 24.66
N ALA A 523 8.19 -2.80 24.77
CA ALA A 523 9.21 -2.71 23.72
C ALA A 523 9.85 -4.09 23.45
N THR A 524 10.16 -4.85 24.51
CA THR A 524 10.78 -6.17 24.39
C THR A 524 9.85 -7.18 23.71
N CYS A 525 8.57 -7.21 24.07
CA CYS A 525 7.58 -8.08 23.45
C CYS A 525 7.35 -7.73 21.96
N MET A 526 7.33 -6.45 21.61
CA MET A 526 7.26 -6.01 20.21
C MET A 526 8.48 -6.48 19.40
N LEU A 527 9.70 -6.26 19.92
CA LEU A 527 10.94 -6.75 19.31
C LEU A 527 10.92 -8.26 19.12
N THR A 528 10.42 -8.99 20.12
CA THR A 528 10.40 -10.45 20.09
C THR A 528 9.38 -11.00 19.09
N GLU A 529 8.16 -10.43 19.03
CA GLU A 529 7.17 -10.74 18.00
C GLU A 529 7.75 -10.46 16.61
N SER A 530 8.33 -9.28 16.42
CA SER A 530 8.87 -8.88 15.13
C SER A 530 10.04 -9.75 14.71
N THR A 531 10.89 -10.17 15.65
CA THR A 531 11.96 -11.16 15.39
C THR A 531 11.38 -12.49 14.91
N LEU A 532 10.34 -13.01 15.58
CA LEU A 532 9.70 -14.26 15.16
C LEU A 532 9.05 -14.12 13.77
N SER A 533 8.36 -13.00 13.51
CA SER A 533 7.72 -12.71 12.23
C SER A 533 8.75 -12.55 11.10
N TYR A 534 9.88 -11.88 11.35
CA TYR A 534 11.00 -11.77 10.42
C TYR A 534 11.63 -13.13 10.10
N LEU A 535 11.74 -14.03 11.09
CA LEU A 535 12.22 -15.40 10.89
C LEU A 535 11.17 -16.35 10.28
N GLY A 536 9.96 -15.87 9.97
CA GLY A 536 8.87 -16.67 9.40
C GLY A 536 8.08 -17.53 10.40
N PHE A 537 8.40 -17.44 11.70
CA PHE A 537 7.71 -18.16 12.77
C PHE A 537 6.63 -17.33 13.48
N GLY A 538 6.51 -16.05 13.17
CA GLY A 538 5.50 -15.17 13.75
C GLY A 538 4.16 -15.25 13.03
N ILE A 539 3.56 -14.09 12.79
CA ILE A 539 2.26 -13.96 12.15
C ILE A 539 2.41 -14.24 10.65
N PRO A 540 1.62 -15.18 10.10
CA PRO A 540 1.78 -15.61 8.72
C PRO A 540 1.33 -14.52 7.74
N LEU A 541 1.99 -14.47 6.57
CA LEU A 541 1.50 -13.71 5.41
C LEU A 541 0.09 -14.23 5.01
N PRO A 542 -0.80 -13.36 4.47
CA PRO A 542 -0.57 -12.00 3.96
C PRO A 542 -0.65 -10.86 4.99
N THR A 543 -1.04 -11.15 6.25
CA THR A 543 -1.21 -10.14 7.30
C THR A 543 0.11 -9.43 7.59
N PRO A 544 0.22 -8.11 7.39
CA PRO A 544 1.46 -7.38 7.66
C PRO A 544 1.71 -7.27 9.16
N THR A 545 2.97 -7.31 9.54
CA THR A 545 3.52 -6.89 10.83
C THR A 545 4.80 -6.12 10.56
N TRP A 546 5.26 -5.26 11.49
CA TRP A 546 6.56 -4.62 11.27
C TRP A 546 7.69 -5.64 11.14
N GLY A 547 7.61 -6.78 11.84
CA GLY A 547 8.56 -7.87 11.69
C GLY A 547 8.59 -8.51 10.30
N ASN A 548 7.43 -8.92 9.76
CA ASN A 548 7.44 -9.62 8.47
C ASN A 548 7.67 -8.70 7.27
N LEU A 549 7.41 -7.40 7.39
CA LEU A 549 7.77 -6.41 6.38
C LEU A 549 9.30 -6.27 6.24
N LEU A 550 10.06 -6.64 7.27
CA LEU A 550 11.52 -6.62 7.23
C LEU A 550 12.13 -7.82 6.50
N ASP A 551 11.35 -8.84 6.13
CA ASP A 551 11.90 -10.03 5.45
C ASP A 551 12.63 -9.69 4.14
N GLY A 552 12.25 -8.58 3.48
CA GLY A 552 12.97 -8.05 2.33
C GLY A 552 14.47 -7.79 2.58
N ALA A 553 14.87 -7.54 3.83
CA ALA A 553 16.27 -7.36 4.22
C ALA A 553 17.10 -8.65 4.13
N ASN A 554 16.49 -9.82 3.94
CA ASN A 554 17.19 -11.07 3.68
C ASN A 554 17.55 -11.29 2.21
N ASN A 555 17.03 -10.44 1.30
CA ASN A 555 17.22 -10.59 -0.14
C ASN A 555 18.15 -9.51 -0.70
N SER A 556 19.29 -9.95 -1.25
CA SER A 556 20.30 -9.05 -1.84
C SER A 556 19.73 -8.15 -2.95
N VAL A 557 18.81 -8.67 -3.77
CA VAL A 557 18.15 -7.90 -4.83
C VAL A 557 17.31 -6.78 -4.23
N VAL A 558 16.53 -7.08 -3.18
CA VAL A 558 15.70 -6.09 -2.49
C VAL A 558 16.55 -5.02 -1.81
N ILE A 559 17.67 -5.40 -1.20
CA ILE A 559 18.60 -4.44 -0.58
C ILE A 559 19.16 -3.46 -1.62
N GLN A 560 19.54 -3.95 -2.80
CA GLN A 560 20.19 -3.13 -3.83
C GLN A 560 19.21 -2.30 -4.65
N GLN A 561 18.04 -2.85 -4.98
CA GLN A 561 17.12 -2.26 -5.96
C GLN A 561 15.84 -1.69 -5.34
N TYR A 562 15.37 -2.27 -4.23
CA TYR A 562 14.05 -1.99 -3.65
C TYR A 562 14.17 -1.60 -2.17
N TRP A 563 15.10 -0.68 -1.88
CA TRP A 563 15.50 -0.33 -0.51
C TRP A 563 14.33 0.14 0.38
N TRP A 564 13.32 0.80 -0.19
CA TRP A 564 12.16 1.30 0.55
C TRP A 564 11.36 0.17 1.24
N ARG A 565 11.38 -1.05 0.67
CA ARG A 565 10.64 -2.20 1.20
C ARG A 565 11.09 -2.60 2.59
N TRP A 566 12.36 -2.37 2.96
CA TRP A 566 12.89 -2.74 4.28
C TRP A 566 13.27 -1.51 5.13
N VAL A 567 13.74 -0.43 4.50
CA VAL A 567 14.18 0.77 5.23
C VAL A 567 13.03 1.46 5.95
N PHE A 568 11.89 1.68 5.30
CA PHE A 568 10.76 2.38 5.96
C PHE A 568 10.16 1.58 7.11
N PRO A 569 9.88 0.26 6.98
CA PRO A 569 9.47 -0.55 8.11
C PRO A 569 10.51 -0.53 9.24
N ALA A 570 11.82 -0.65 8.92
CA ALA A 570 12.89 -0.65 9.91
C ALA A 570 12.98 0.67 10.67
N ALA A 571 12.91 1.79 9.94
CA ALA A 571 13.00 3.13 10.52
C ALA A 571 11.84 3.40 11.47
N ILE A 572 10.59 3.16 11.04
CA ILE A 572 9.41 3.41 11.88
C ILE A 572 9.41 2.48 13.11
N PHE A 573 9.74 1.20 12.91
CA PHE A 573 9.80 0.25 14.01
C PHE A 573 10.91 0.59 15.01
N GLY A 574 12.10 0.93 14.52
CA GLY A 574 13.24 1.32 15.34
C GLY A 574 12.98 2.61 16.13
N VAL A 575 12.47 3.65 15.47
CA VAL A 575 12.08 4.91 16.12
C VAL A 575 11.03 4.66 17.20
N CYS A 576 9.99 3.88 16.89
CA CYS A 576 8.95 3.55 17.86
C CYS A 576 9.54 2.84 19.10
N THR A 577 10.42 1.86 18.89
CA THR A 577 11.05 1.09 19.96
C THR A 577 11.94 1.97 20.85
N ILE A 578 12.75 2.85 20.24
CA ILE A 578 13.58 3.83 20.97
C ILE A 578 12.70 4.76 21.80
N CYS A 579 11.61 5.27 21.22
CA CYS A 579 10.69 6.16 21.91
C CYS A 579 10.07 5.50 23.15
N ILE A 580 9.62 4.25 23.05
CA ILE A 580 9.06 3.50 24.20
C ILE A 580 10.12 3.33 25.30
N ASN A 581 11.36 2.97 24.94
CA ASN A 581 12.43 2.81 25.92
C ASN A 581 12.78 4.14 26.62
N LEU A 582 12.85 5.26 25.87
CA LEU A 582 13.06 6.59 26.45
C LEU A 582 11.94 6.98 27.44
N VAL A 583 10.69 6.61 27.14
CA VAL A 583 9.57 6.82 28.06
C VAL A 583 9.74 5.97 29.31
N GLY A 584 10.10 4.69 29.18
CA GLY A 584 10.34 3.79 30.31
C GLY A 584 11.46 4.28 31.23
N ASP A 585 12.60 4.68 30.66
CA ASP A 585 13.73 5.23 31.42
C ASP A 585 13.38 6.57 32.07
N GLY A 586 12.67 7.45 31.35
CA GLY A 586 12.20 8.71 31.90
C GLY A 586 11.27 8.53 33.10
N LEU A 587 10.34 7.56 33.03
CA LEU A 587 9.46 7.19 34.13
C LEU A 587 10.26 6.63 35.31
N ARG A 588 11.24 5.75 35.03
CA ARG A 588 12.11 5.16 36.05
C ARG A 588 12.82 6.23 36.86
N ASP A 589 13.46 7.15 36.17
CA ASP A 589 14.20 8.22 36.82
C ASP A 589 13.27 9.17 37.58
N ALA A 590 12.09 9.46 37.05
CA ALA A 590 11.11 10.34 37.72
C ALA A 590 10.60 9.75 39.05
N ILE A 591 10.68 8.43 39.21
CA ILE A 591 10.33 7.69 40.43
C ILE A 591 11.51 7.56 41.38
N ASP A 592 12.76 7.60 40.89
CA ASP A 592 13.95 7.49 41.75
C ASP A 592 14.20 8.82 42.50
N PRO A 593 14.04 8.87 43.83
CA PRO A 593 14.22 10.08 44.61
C PRO A 593 15.67 10.63 44.57
N LYS A 594 16.66 9.83 44.17
CA LYS A 594 18.06 10.26 44.04
C LYS A 594 18.40 10.86 42.66
N SER A 595 17.48 10.80 41.70
CA SER A 595 17.75 11.30 40.35
C SER A 595 17.76 12.84 40.28
N ASN A 596 17.07 13.52 41.21
CA ASN A 596 17.01 14.98 41.30
C ASN A 596 18.24 15.61 41.99
N GLU A 597 19.17 14.80 42.54
CA GLU A 597 20.42 15.27 43.18
C GLU A 597 21.64 15.28 42.22
N ARG A 598 21.47 14.84 40.97
CA ARG A 598 22.52 14.79 39.92
C ARG A 598 22.18 15.71 38.77
#